data_AF-J9F479-F1
#
_entry.id   AF-J9F479-F1
#
_cell.length_a   1.000
_cell.length_b   1.000
_cell.length_c   1.000
_cell.angle_alpha   90.00
_cell.angle_beta   90.00
_cell.angle_gamma   90.00
#
_symmetry.space_group_name_H-M   'P 1'
#
loop_
_entity.id
_entity.type
_entity.pdbx_description
1 polymer ?
#
loop_
_entity_poly.entity_id
_entity_poly.type
_entity_poly.pdbx_seq_one_letter_code
_entity_poly.pdbx_strand_id
1 'polypeptide(L)' 'MDTNMLFTIGLNLSSPWKVVKSEFLVHDNSKVRELHIWIDFDRGAKFMSSKGTILPPYDTVDKEWRHLNFFEHPC' A
#
# COMPACT_ATOMS: atom_id res chain seq x y z
N MET A 1 17.46 -2.22 6.73
CA MET A 1 16.46 -2.50 5.68
C MET A 1 15.44 -1.37 5.71
N ASP A 2 14.99 -0.92 4.55
CA ASP A 2 13.96 0.11 4.43
C ASP A 2 12.57 -0.48 4.79
N THR A 3 11.81 0.21 5.65
CA THR A 3 10.51 -0.27 6.15
C THR A 3 9.48 -0.43 5.03
N ASN A 4 9.48 0.48 4.05
CA ASN A 4 8.55 0.40 2.93
C ASN A 4 8.89 -0.79 2.01
N MET A 5 10.17 -1.09 1.83
CA MET A 5 10.60 -2.32 1.14
C MET A 5 10.13 -3.58 1.87
N LEU A 6 10.20 -3.60 3.21
CA LEU A 6 9.68 -4.73 4.00
C LEU A 6 8.18 -4.92 3.77
N PHE A 7 7.37 -3.86 3.85
CA PHE A 7 5.93 -3.96 3.61
C PHE A 7 5.60 -4.31 2.16
N THR A 8 6.38 -3.84 1.18
CA THR A 8 6.23 -4.23 -0.23
C THR A 8 6.35 -5.75 -0.39
N ILE A 9 7.35 -6.35 0.24
CA ILE A 9 7.56 -7.80 0.24
C ILE A 9 6.47 -8.52 1.05
N GLY A 10 6.17 -8.04 2.26
CA GLY A 10 5.20 -8.66 3.16
C GLY A 10 3.76 -8.66 2.63
N LEU A 11 3.39 -7.63 1.88
CA LEU A 11 2.11 -7.54 1.16
C LEU A 11 2.15 -8.25 -0.21
N ASN A 12 3.28 -8.86 -0.57
CA ASN A 12 3.50 -9.57 -1.83
C ASN A 12 3.19 -8.70 -3.07
N LEU A 13 3.59 -7.42 -3.03
CA LEU A 13 3.42 -6.51 -4.16
C LEU A 13 4.48 -6.78 -5.22
N SER A 14 4.04 -6.83 -6.48
CA SER A 14 4.91 -6.98 -7.64
C SER A 14 5.01 -5.68 -8.42
N SER A 15 6.13 -5.51 -9.13
CA SER A 15 6.36 -4.36 -10.00
C SER A 15 5.17 -4.16 -10.97
N PRO A 16 4.67 -2.93 -11.13
CA PRO A 16 5.28 -1.67 -10.68
C PRO A 16 4.83 -1.18 -9.30
N TRP A 17 4.01 -1.94 -8.57
CA TRP A 17 3.48 -1.54 -7.27
C TRP A 17 4.54 -1.62 -6.18
N LYS A 18 4.57 -0.60 -5.32
CA LYS A 18 5.41 -0.56 -4.13
C LYS A 18 4.74 0.25 -3.03
N VAL A 19 5.15 0.00 -1.79
CA VAL A 19 4.83 0.90 -0.69
C VAL A 19 5.71 2.15 -0.84
N VAL A 20 5.08 3.32 -0.87
CA VAL A 20 5.78 4.61 -0.96
C VAL A 20 5.87 5.32 0.38
N LYS A 21 4.95 4.99 1.30
CA LYS A 21 4.89 5.57 2.63
C LYS A 21 4.22 4.60 3.59
N SER A 22 4.68 4.58 4.84
CA SER A 22 4.00 3.90 5.93
C SER A 22 4.08 4.76 7.19
N GLU A 23 2.97 4.88 7.92
CA GLU A 23 2.86 5.67 9.13
C GLU A 23 2.07 4.93 10.20
N PHE A 24 2.56 4.99 11.43
CA PHE A 24 1.86 4.47 12.59
C PHE A 24 1.16 5.62 13.31
N LEU A 25 -0.16 5.60 13.32
CA LEU A 25 -0.97 6.61 14.00
C LEU A 25 -1.37 6.08 15.37
N VAL A 26 -0.99 6.85 16.39
CA VAL A 26 -1.41 6.64 17.78
C VAL A 26 -2.35 7.78 18.13
N HIS A 27 -3.59 7.44 18.45
CA HIS A 27 -4.59 8.42 18.85
C HIS A 27 -4.50 8.63 20.36
N ASP A 28 -4.12 9.84 20.81
CA ASP A 28 -3.79 10.16 22.22
C ASP A 28 -4.85 9.73 23.26
N ASN A 29 -6.11 9.56 22.85
CA ASN A 29 -7.24 9.20 23.73
C ASN A 29 -7.84 7.81 23.49
N SER A 30 -7.29 7.00 22.58
CA SER A 30 -7.80 5.66 22.31
C SER A 30 -6.67 4.63 22.34
N LYS A 31 -6.93 3.43 22.86
CA LYS A 31 -5.98 2.30 22.72
C LYS A 31 -5.85 1.81 21.27
N VAL A 32 -6.54 2.45 20.32
CA VAL A 32 -6.51 2.11 18.91
C VAL A 32 -5.21 2.60 18.31
N ARG A 33 -4.48 1.65 17.73
CA ARG A 33 -3.28 1.90 16.95
C ARG A 33 -3.61 1.60 15.50
N GLU A 34 -3.18 2.45 14.59
CA GLU A 34 -3.44 2.28 13.17
C GLU A 34 -2.13 2.28 12.40
N LEU A 35 -2.01 1.38 11.43
CA LEU A 35 -0.92 1.37 10.48
C LEU A 35 -1.48 1.76 9.12
N HIS A 36 -1.12 2.95 8.66
CA HIS A 36 -1.48 3.46 7.35
C HIS A 36 -0.35 3.16 6.38
N ILE A 37 -0.67 2.57 5.23
CA ILE A 37 0.30 2.17 4.19
C ILE A 37 -0.20 2.71 2.86
N TRP A 38 0.62 3.52 2.21
CA TRP A 38 0.33 4.03 0.87
C TRP A 38 1.07 3.19 -0.16
N ILE A 39 0.29 2.65 -1.11
CA ILE A 39 0.78 1.84 -2.21
C ILE A 39 0.64 2.66 -3.49
N ASP A 40 1.71 2.75 -4.26
CA ASP A 40 1.73 3.50 -5.51
C ASP A 40 2.77 2.89 -6.48
N PHE A 41 2.94 3.50 -7.65
CA PHE A 41 3.89 3.13 -8.68
C PHE A 41 4.69 4.35 -9.16
N ASP A 42 5.88 4.10 -9.71
CA ASP A 42 6.70 5.20 -10.24
C ASP A 42 6.09 5.83 -11.50
N ARG A 43 6.23 7.15 -11.64
CA ARG A 43 5.79 7.86 -12.84
C ARG A 43 6.39 7.22 -14.11
N GLY A 44 5.54 6.94 -15.09
CA GLY A 44 5.94 6.27 -16.33
C GLY A 44 5.91 4.73 -16.24
N ALA A 45 5.48 4.16 -15.12
CA ALA A 45 5.15 2.75 -15.03
C ALA A 45 4.14 2.36 -16.11
N LYS A 46 4.23 1.10 -16.54
CA LYS A 46 3.33 0.51 -17.52
C LYS A 46 2.70 -0.75 -16.94
N PHE A 47 1.48 -1.01 -17.36
CA PHE A 47 0.66 -2.11 -16.89
C PHE A 47 0.24 -2.99 -18.05
N MET A 48 0.06 -4.28 -17.77
CA MET A 48 -0.53 -5.20 -18.72
C MET A 48 -2.01 -4.86 -18.90
N SER A 49 -2.40 -4.52 -20.12
CA SER A 49 -3.79 -4.37 -20.52
C SER A 49 -4.48 -5.74 -20.59
N SER A 50 -5.81 -5.76 -20.54
CA SER A 50 -6.63 -6.95 -20.78
C SER A 50 -6.41 -7.57 -22.15
N LYS A 51 -5.85 -6.81 -23.11
CA LYS A 51 -5.48 -7.28 -24.46
C LYS A 51 -4.04 -7.80 -24.56
N GLY A 52 -3.31 -7.89 -23.44
CA GLY A 52 -1.94 -8.40 -23.40
C GLY A 52 -0.86 -7.40 -23.82
N THR A 53 -1.20 -6.12 -24.01
CA THR A 53 -0.25 -5.06 -24.35
C THR A 53 0.18 -4.26 -23.13
N ILE A 54 1.45 -3.87 -23.07
CA ILE A 54 2.00 -3.03 -21.99
C ILE A 54 1.74 -1.57 -22.31
N LEU A 55 0.93 -0.88 -21.49
CA LEU A 55 0.50 0.51 -21.73
C LEU A 55 0.65 1.35 -20.46
N PRO A 56 0.86 2.68 -20.57
CA PRO A 56 0.76 3.56 -19.41
C PRO A 56 -0.68 3.56 -18.85
N PRO A 57 -0.86 3.82 -17.55
CA PRO A 57 -2.19 4.00 -16.98
C PRO A 57 -2.87 5.22 -17.61
N TYR A 58 -4.18 5.12 -17.84
CA TYR A 58 -4.97 6.22 -18.38
C TYR A 58 -5.24 7.30 -17.31
N ASP A 59 -5.54 6.85 -16.09
CA ASP A 59 -5.89 7.70 -14.95
C ASP A 59 -5.45 7.02 -13.64
N THR A 60 -5.36 7.81 -12.57
CA THR A 60 -5.00 7.39 -11.21
C THR A 60 -6.07 7.84 -10.25
N VAL A 61 -6.66 6.90 -9.51
CA VAL A 61 -7.70 7.18 -8.51
C VAL A 61 -7.25 6.62 -7.17
N ASP A 62 -7.24 7.47 -6.15
CA ASP A 62 -6.95 7.06 -4.79
C ASP A 62 -8.08 6.17 -4.26
N LYS A 63 -7.70 5.03 -3.68
CA LYS A 63 -8.62 4.10 -3.04
C LYS A 63 -8.10 3.76 -1.66
N GLU A 64 -9.01 3.81 -0.69
CA GLU A 64 -8.71 3.46 0.69
C GLU A 64 -9.41 2.15 1.05
N TRP A 65 -8.64 1.19 1.59
CA TRP A 65 -9.15 -0.06 2.11
C TRP A 65 -8.77 -0.20 3.58
N ARG A 66 -9.76 -0.41 4.43
CA ARG A 66 -9.54 -0.75 5.84
C ARG A 66 -9.67 -2.25 6.02
N HIS A 67 -8.56 -2.91 6.34
CA HIS A 67 -8.61 -4.30 6.80
C HIS A 67 -9.26 -4.36 8.19
N LEU A 68 -10.08 -5.39 8.45
CA LEU A 68 -10.67 -5.64 9.78
C LEU A 68 -9.56 -5.66 10.84
N ASN A 69 -9.85 -5.13 12.03
CA ASN A 69 -8.89 -4.43 12.88
C ASN A 69 -7.57 -5.20 13.02
N PHE A 70 -6.50 -4.72 12.39
CA PHE A 70 -5.21 -5.41 12.33
C PHE A 70 -4.62 -5.73 13.72
N PHE A 71 -5.02 -4.97 14.75
CA PHE A 71 -4.63 -5.16 16.15
C PHE A 71 -5.78 -5.73 17.02
N GLU A 72 -6.64 -6.59 16.46
CA GLU A 72 -7.83 -7.12 17.14
C GLU A 72 -7.51 -7.94 18.41
N HIS A 73 -6.26 -8.38 18.58
CA HIS A 73 -5.83 -9.12 19.76
C HIS A 73 -4.79 -8.32 20.57
N PRO A 74 -5.11 -7.94 21.82
CA PRO A 74 -4.10 -7.44 22.75
C PRO A 74 -3.10 -8.57 23.07
N CYS A 75 -1.81 -8.25 23.04
CA CYS A 75 -0.73 -9.12 23.52
C CYS A 75 -0.72 -9.19 25.05
#